data_AF-A0A6P7HAI7-F1
#
_entry.id   AF-A0A6P7HAI7-F1
#
_cell.length_a   1.000
_cell.length_b   1.000
_cell.length_c   1.000
_cell.angle_alpha   90.00
_cell.angle_beta   90.00
_cell.angle_gamma   90.00
#
_symmetry.space_group_name_H-M   'P 1'
#
loop_
_entity.id
_entity.type
_entity.pdbx_description
1 polymer ?
#
loop_
_entity_poly.entity_id
_entity_poly.type
_entity_poly.pdbx_seq_one_letter_code
_entity_poly.pdbx_strand_id
1 'polypeptide(L)'
;MALRTRDRDNRIIGSDKQFSDTMLPTIIDVMRHYNYVWHDLQLKENGKNPDFSRAAEETLDKVQLIWRKASIPMISYKTMRYILKRSLDEMKALNKSFERDQHKQTFSSHLSKFLEKSGKLFDVCTCKCSDLNSCSCVREKKVPVMEREFLIDQRTVRQMMIGNIDLKSTAQNKKRIIRKEKETMKRQEKEEKEKKEVDDNLDFPHDTDETVLPQIPSQNNTTETEQTRINIGTFARTCNKYGIPDRPAAALASALLKDMGIKETSQSSPVFDKNKVRRERIKIRKEILSKDLDETNLLQALYFDGRIDKTYFIETSEDGKKTSSCP
;
A
#
# COMPACT_ATOMS: atom_id res chain seq x y z
N MET A 1 -37.53 -12.28 21.09
CA MET A 1 -36.69 -12.20 19.88
C MET A 1 -35.31 -12.75 20.21
N ALA A 2 -35.00 -13.97 19.79
CA ALA A 2 -33.69 -14.56 19.98
C ALA A 2 -32.69 -13.89 19.03
N LEU A 3 -31.77 -13.08 19.59
CA LEU A 3 -30.60 -12.63 18.87
C LEU A 3 -29.78 -13.86 18.51
N ARG A 4 -29.80 -14.27 17.24
CA ARG A 4 -28.89 -15.29 16.72
C ARG A 4 -27.47 -14.76 16.89
N THR A 5 -26.80 -15.13 17.97
CA THR A 5 -25.34 -15.09 18.06
C THR A 5 -24.82 -16.01 16.98
N ARG A 6 -24.51 -15.47 15.79
CA ARG A 6 -23.69 -16.17 14.80
C ARG A 6 -22.44 -16.61 15.54
N ASP A 7 -22.26 -17.92 15.61
CA ASP A 7 -21.14 -18.55 16.26
C ASP A 7 -19.84 -17.92 15.74
N ARG A 8 -19.12 -17.20 16.61
CA ARG A 8 -17.87 -16.47 16.27
C ARG A 8 -16.66 -17.40 16.28
N ASP A 9 -16.93 -18.70 16.20
CA ASP A 9 -15.96 -19.76 16.27
C ASP A 9 -15.64 -20.25 14.87
N ASN A 10 -14.40 -20.00 14.46
CA ASN A 10 -13.87 -20.60 13.25
C ASN A 10 -13.62 -22.10 13.51
N ARG A 11 -14.15 -22.98 12.67
CA ARG A 11 -14.02 -24.44 12.87
C ARG A 11 -12.60 -24.97 12.79
N ILE A 12 -11.69 -24.22 12.17
CA ILE A 12 -10.29 -24.62 11.99
C ILE A 12 -9.40 -23.99 13.05
N ILE A 13 -9.50 -22.66 13.20
CA ILE A 13 -8.61 -21.92 14.10
C ILE A 13 -9.27 -21.60 15.43
N GLY A 14 -10.52 -21.95 15.70
CA GLY A 14 -11.23 -21.65 16.94
C GLY A 14 -11.75 -20.21 17.03
N SER A 15 -12.06 -19.79 18.26
CA SER A 15 -12.72 -18.51 18.55
C SER A 15 -11.89 -17.27 18.22
N ASP A 16 -12.58 -16.23 17.78
CA ASP A 16 -12.02 -14.92 17.52
C ASP A 16 -11.64 -14.24 18.84
N LYS A 17 -10.35 -13.91 19.00
CA LYS A 17 -9.83 -13.35 20.25
C LYS A 17 -8.68 -12.40 20.00
N GLN A 18 -8.53 -11.43 20.91
CA GLN A 18 -7.31 -10.63 20.97
C GLN A 18 -6.14 -11.47 21.50
N PHE A 19 -4.95 -11.27 20.95
CA PHE A 19 -3.72 -11.85 21.49
C PHE A 19 -3.11 -10.99 22.59
N SER A 20 -2.32 -11.64 23.45
CA SER A 20 -1.67 -11.04 24.62
C SER A 20 -0.65 -9.98 24.22
N ASP A 21 -0.51 -8.98 25.08
CA ASP A 21 0.51 -7.93 25.01
C ASP A 21 1.86 -8.37 25.60
N THR A 22 1.91 -9.54 26.25
CA THR A 22 3.08 -10.04 26.99
C THR A 22 3.91 -11.07 26.23
N MET A 23 3.46 -11.55 25.07
CA MET A 23 4.19 -12.54 24.26
C MET A 23 4.11 -12.19 22.79
N LEU A 24 5.08 -12.64 21.99
CA LEU A 24 5.00 -12.45 20.54
C LEU A 24 3.94 -13.40 19.96
N PRO A 25 3.03 -12.92 19.10
CA PRO A 25 1.89 -13.72 18.64
C PRO A 25 2.28 -14.79 17.63
N THR A 26 1.57 -15.93 17.63
CA THR A 26 1.64 -16.92 16.53
C THR A 26 0.86 -16.45 15.31
N ILE A 27 1.03 -17.17 14.20
CA ILE A 27 0.20 -16.94 13.02
C ILE A 27 -1.29 -17.17 13.35
N ILE A 28 -1.64 -18.21 14.12
CA ILE A 28 -3.02 -18.43 14.61
C ILE A 28 -3.52 -17.26 15.44
N ASP A 29 -2.71 -16.77 16.38
CA ASP A 29 -3.08 -15.65 17.24
C ASP A 29 -3.39 -14.39 16.40
N VAL A 30 -2.55 -14.09 15.41
CA VAL A 30 -2.77 -12.97 14.50
C VAL A 30 -4.04 -13.17 13.65
N MET A 31 -4.31 -14.37 13.14
CA MET A 31 -5.53 -14.65 12.37
C MET A 31 -6.80 -14.54 13.23
N ARG A 32 -6.79 -15.07 14.46
CA ARG A 32 -7.91 -14.93 15.40
C ARG A 32 -8.16 -13.47 15.76
N HIS A 33 -7.10 -12.69 15.94
CA HIS A 33 -7.23 -11.26 16.22
C HIS A 33 -7.73 -10.49 15.00
N TYR A 34 -7.29 -10.84 13.80
CA TYR A 34 -7.83 -10.28 12.57
C TYR A 34 -9.34 -10.49 12.45
N ASN A 35 -9.83 -11.70 12.70
CA ASN A 35 -11.27 -11.97 12.68
C ASN A 35 -12.01 -11.18 13.77
N TYR A 36 -11.43 -11.08 14.98
CA TYR A 36 -11.99 -10.25 16.05
C TYR A 36 -12.16 -8.79 15.61
N VAL A 37 -11.12 -8.20 15.02
CA VAL A 37 -11.14 -6.83 14.49
C VAL A 37 -12.14 -6.70 13.35
N TRP A 38 -12.17 -7.66 12.42
CA TRP A 38 -13.11 -7.69 11.32
C TRP A 38 -14.56 -7.66 11.81
N HIS A 39 -14.90 -8.48 12.81
CA HIS A 39 -16.25 -8.50 13.36
C HIS A 39 -16.59 -7.23 14.15
N ASP A 40 -15.64 -6.68 14.90
CA ASP A 40 -15.84 -5.40 15.59
C ASP A 40 -16.12 -4.25 14.60
N LEU A 41 -15.36 -4.19 13.50
CA LEU A 41 -15.60 -3.23 12.41
C LEU A 41 -16.95 -3.47 11.74
N GLN A 42 -17.32 -4.73 11.49
CA GLN A 42 -18.61 -5.07 10.92
C GLN A 42 -19.78 -4.59 11.79
N LEU A 43 -19.66 -4.71 13.12
CA LEU A 43 -20.67 -4.21 14.06
C LEU A 43 -20.76 -2.69 14.01
N LYS A 44 -19.62 -1.98 13.93
CA LYS A 44 -19.56 -0.52 13.81
C LYS A 44 -20.14 0.00 12.49
N GLU A 45 -20.11 -0.80 11.43
CA GLU A 45 -20.60 -0.45 10.09
C GLU A 45 -22.01 -1.00 9.79
N ASN A 46 -22.84 -1.21 10.82
CA ASN A 46 -24.22 -1.72 10.69
C ASN A 46 -24.32 -3.06 9.94
N GLY A 47 -23.34 -3.95 10.14
CA GLY A 47 -23.31 -5.27 9.54
C GLY A 47 -22.67 -5.34 8.15
N LYS A 48 -22.24 -4.21 7.57
CA LYS A 48 -21.49 -4.20 6.31
C LYS A 48 -20.14 -4.91 6.49
N ASN A 49 -19.71 -5.64 5.48
CA ASN A 49 -18.41 -6.30 5.50
C ASN A 49 -17.30 -5.22 5.41
N PRO A 50 -16.37 -5.17 6.36
CA PRO A 50 -15.26 -4.22 6.31
C PRO A 50 -14.34 -4.46 5.12
N ASP A 51 -13.56 -3.45 4.75
CA ASP A 51 -12.46 -3.65 3.81
C ASP A 51 -11.33 -4.45 4.47
N PHE A 52 -10.69 -5.32 3.70
CA PHE A 52 -9.51 -6.09 4.14
C PHE A 52 -8.39 -5.17 4.64
N SER A 53 -8.16 -4.03 3.97
CA SER A 53 -7.06 -3.13 4.33
C SER A 53 -7.23 -2.61 5.75
N ARG A 54 -8.46 -2.22 6.11
CA ARG A 54 -8.77 -1.62 7.41
C ARG A 54 -8.55 -2.61 8.56
N ALA A 55 -9.13 -3.80 8.45
CA ALA A 55 -8.96 -4.83 9.47
C ALA A 55 -7.50 -5.31 9.57
N ALA A 56 -6.80 -5.41 8.42
CA ALA A 56 -5.39 -5.76 8.39
C ALA A 56 -4.52 -4.67 9.04
N GLU A 57 -4.85 -3.40 8.86
CA GLU A 57 -4.13 -2.27 9.44
C GLU A 57 -4.19 -2.29 10.97
N GLU A 58 -5.39 -2.34 11.54
CA GLU A 58 -5.55 -2.41 13.00
C GLU A 58 -4.86 -3.65 13.60
N THR A 59 -4.94 -4.79 12.91
CA THR A 59 -4.27 -6.03 13.33
C THR A 59 -2.74 -5.87 13.33
N LEU A 60 -2.17 -5.36 12.24
CA LEU A 60 -0.72 -5.27 12.07
C LEU A 60 -0.10 -4.15 12.90
N ASP A 61 -0.86 -3.12 13.23
CA ASP A 61 -0.42 -2.08 14.18
C ASP A 61 -0.25 -2.66 15.58
N LYS A 62 -1.17 -3.53 16.02
CA LYS A 62 -0.99 -4.27 17.28
C LYS A 62 0.23 -5.19 17.24
N VAL A 63 0.44 -5.91 16.14
CA VAL A 63 1.65 -6.75 15.96
C VAL A 63 2.91 -5.89 16.07
N GLN A 64 2.98 -4.78 15.33
CA GLN A 64 4.14 -3.89 15.39
C GLN A 64 4.39 -3.34 16.79
N LEU A 65 3.33 -2.97 17.52
CA LEU A 65 3.45 -2.44 18.87
C LEU A 65 4.15 -3.45 19.80
N ILE A 66 3.73 -4.72 19.79
CA ILE A 66 4.32 -5.77 20.62
C ILE A 66 5.77 -6.08 20.23
N TRP A 67 6.06 -6.16 18.93
CA TRP A 67 7.42 -6.37 18.46
C TRP A 67 8.37 -5.18 18.74
N ARG A 68 7.84 -3.94 18.72
CA ARG A 68 8.57 -2.74 19.18
C ARG A 68 8.83 -2.78 20.69
N LYS A 69 7.85 -3.21 21.51
CA LYS A 69 8.03 -3.41 22.96
C LYS A 69 9.16 -4.41 23.24
N ALA A 70 9.29 -5.46 22.43
CA ALA A 70 10.38 -6.43 22.50
C ALA A 70 11.73 -5.93 21.96
N SER A 71 11.81 -4.70 21.42
CA SER A 71 13.05 -4.12 20.89
C SER A 71 13.75 -4.93 19.78
N ILE A 72 13.00 -5.76 19.04
CA ILE A 72 13.50 -6.61 17.95
C ILE A 72 13.32 -5.90 16.60
N PRO A 73 14.31 -5.91 15.69
CA PRO A 73 14.17 -5.30 14.37
C PRO A 73 13.16 -6.06 13.50
N MET A 74 12.26 -5.32 12.85
CA MET A 74 11.14 -5.87 12.09
C MET A 74 11.27 -5.67 10.58
N ILE A 75 10.71 -6.60 9.80
CA ILE A 75 10.53 -6.46 8.35
C ILE A 75 9.59 -5.30 8.01
N SER A 76 9.54 -4.94 6.73
CA SER A 76 8.66 -3.87 6.26
C SER A 76 7.18 -4.19 6.48
N TYR A 77 6.36 -3.15 6.68
CA TYR A 77 4.91 -3.28 6.81
C TYR A 77 4.26 -4.01 5.63
N LYS A 78 4.73 -3.72 4.41
CA LYS A 78 4.27 -4.41 3.19
C LYS A 78 4.50 -5.92 3.27
N THR A 79 5.63 -6.36 3.82
CA THR A 79 5.93 -7.78 3.99
C THR A 79 5.04 -8.40 5.06
N MET A 80 4.81 -7.72 6.18
CA MET A 80 3.89 -8.19 7.23
C MET A 80 2.47 -8.39 6.68
N ARG A 81 1.97 -7.42 5.91
CA ARG A 81 0.67 -7.50 5.22
C ARG A 81 0.59 -8.66 4.24
N TYR A 82 1.66 -8.93 3.50
CA TYR A 82 1.72 -10.09 2.61
C TYR A 82 1.63 -11.42 3.38
N ILE A 83 2.38 -11.56 4.49
CA ILE A 83 2.35 -12.77 5.33
C ILE A 83 0.95 -12.98 5.90
N LEU A 84 0.34 -11.92 6.47
CA LEU A 84 -1.02 -11.96 7.00
C LEU A 84 -2.03 -12.39 5.93
N LYS A 85 -2.01 -11.73 4.77
CA LYS A 85 -2.91 -12.05 3.65
C LYS A 85 -2.78 -13.51 3.25
N ARG A 86 -1.55 -14.01 3.08
CA ARG A 86 -1.30 -15.40 2.70
C ARG A 86 -1.86 -16.38 3.73
N SER A 87 -1.64 -16.13 5.02
CA SER A 87 -2.17 -16.98 6.10
C SER A 87 -3.70 -17.00 6.10
N LEU A 88 -4.35 -15.85 5.90
CA LEU A 88 -5.80 -15.74 5.82
C LEU A 88 -6.37 -16.44 4.57
N ASP A 89 -5.70 -16.33 3.43
CA ASP A 89 -6.11 -16.99 2.19
C ASP A 89 -6.00 -18.52 2.29
N GLU A 90 -4.92 -19.04 2.92
CA GLU A 90 -4.77 -20.46 3.25
C GLU A 90 -5.91 -20.95 4.18
N MET A 91 -6.23 -20.19 5.23
CA MET A 91 -7.34 -20.49 6.14
C MET A 91 -8.70 -20.48 5.40
N LYS A 92 -8.96 -19.48 4.54
CA LYS A 92 -10.20 -19.38 3.76
C LYS A 92 -10.36 -20.57 2.81
N ALA A 93 -9.28 -21.00 2.17
CA ALA A 93 -9.30 -22.16 1.28
C ALA A 93 -9.71 -23.44 2.03
N LEU A 94 -9.16 -23.68 3.22
CA LEU A 94 -9.53 -24.82 4.04
C LEU A 94 -10.98 -24.75 4.54
N ASN A 95 -11.43 -23.58 4.98
CA ASN A 95 -12.82 -23.38 5.41
C ASN A 95 -13.81 -23.64 4.26
N LYS A 96 -13.47 -23.23 3.03
CA LYS A 96 -14.33 -23.45 1.84
C LYS A 96 -14.51 -24.94 1.52
N SER A 97 -13.47 -25.75 1.73
CA SER A 97 -13.51 -27.19 1.45
C SER A 97 -13.95 -28.05 2.65
N PHE A 98 -14.04 -27.47 3.84
CA PHE A 98 -14.22 -28.19 5.11
C PHE A 98 -15.42 -29.16 5.07
N GLU A 99 -16.62 -28.67 4.78
CA GLU A 99 -17.85 -29.49 4.82
C GLU A 99 -17.78 -30.71 3.88
N ARG A 100 -17.18 -30.54 2.71
CA ARG A 100 -17.10 -31.58 1.68
C ARG A 100 -15.96 -32.58 1.96
N ASP A 101 -14.85 -32.10 2.49
CA ASP A 101 -13.59 -32.82 2.48
C ASP A 101 -13.11 -33.24 3.88
N GLN A 102 -13.79 -32.84 4.97
CA GLN A 102 -13.36 -33.09 6.36
C GLN A 102 -13.05 -34.55 6.72
N HIS A 103 -13.76 -35.51 6.10
CA HIS A 103 -13.55 -36.94 6.35
C HIS A 103 -12.43 -37.55 5.50
N LYS A 104 -11.85 -36.80 4.55
CA LYS A 104 -10.81 -37.29 3.65
C LYS A 104 -9.44 -37.22 4.32
N GLN A 105 -8.64 -38.27 4.16
CA GLN A 105 -7.28 -38.32 4.69
C GLN A 105 -6.38 -37.19 4.13
N THR A 106 -6.57 -36.83 2.86
CA THR A 106 -5.83 -35.73 2.21
C THR A 106 -6.11 -34.38 2.87
N PHE A 107 -7.38 -34.12 3.21
CA PHE A 107 -7.78 -32.91 3.94
C PHE A 107 -7.20 -32.90 5.35
N SER A 108 -7.29 -34.02 6.08
CA SER A 108 -6.70 -34.14 7.43
C SER A 108 -5.20 -33.84 7.42
N SER A 109 -4.46 -34.37 6.44
CA SER A 109 -3.03 -34.07 6.27
C SER A 109 -2.76 -32.58 5.99
N HIS A 110 -3.53 -31.96 5.09
CA HIS A 110 -3.41 -30.53 4.78
C HIS A 110 -3.75 -29.65 5.99
N LEU A 111 -4.80 -29.99 6.73
CA LEU A 111 -5.21 -29.32 7.95
C LEU A 111 -4.10 -29.40 9.01
N SER A 112 -3.53 -30.58 9.20
CA SER A 112 -2.46 -30.81 10.17
C SER A 112 -1.20 -29.98 9.83
N LYS A 113 -0.79 -29.97 8.56
CA LYS A 113 0.31 -29.13 8.06
C LYS A 113 0.04 -27.64 8.26
N PHE A 114 -1.20 -27.21 8.01
CA PHE A 114 -1.60 -25.82 8.24
C PHE A 114 -1.56 -25.46 9.72
N LEU A 115 -2.07 -26.30 10.62
CA LEU A 115 -2.07 -26.06 12.06
C LEU A 115 -0.65 -26.06 12.64
N GLU A 116 0.21 -26.99 12.21
CA GLU A 116 1.61 -27.02 12.63
C GLU A 116 2.36 -25.76 12.18
N LYS A 117 2.16 -25.34 10.92
CA LYS A 117 2.74 -24.10 10.40
C LYS A 117 2.20 -22.88 11.14
N SER A 118 0.89 -22.81 11.34
CA SER A 118 0.22 -21.63 11.88
C SER A 118 0.35 -21.50 13.41
N GLY A 119 0.66 -22.60 14.11
CA GLY A 119 1.06 -22.57 15.52
C GLY A 119 2.45 -21.97 15.76
N LYS A 120 3.26 -21.76 14.72
CA LYS A 120 4.58 -21.12 14.83
C LYS A 120 4.43 -19.59 14.98
N LEU A 121 5.50 -18.97 15.50
CA LEU A 121 5.62 -17.54 15.67
C LEU A 121 5.26 -16.79 14.37
N PHE A 122 4.47 -15.71 14.47
CA PHE A 122 4.30 -14.75 13.37
C PHE A 122 5.59 -13.93 13.25
N ASP A 123 6.64 -14.56 12.77
CA ASP A 123 8.00 -14.06 12.89
C ASP A 123 8.26 -12.93 11.89
N VAL A 124 8.12 -11.70 12.37
CA VAL A 124 8.41 -10.48 11.61
C VAL A 124 9.83 -9.96 11.85
N CYS A 125 10.70 -10.71 12.54
CA CYS A 125 12.10 -10.32 12.73
C CYS A 125 12.84 -10.21 11.39
N THR A 126 13.66 -9.18 11.20
CA THR A 126 14.54 -9.07 10.01
C THR A 126 15.63 -10.13 9.98
N CYS A 127 16.11 -10.57 11.14
CA CYS A 127 17.15 -11.57 11.26
C CYS A 127 16.54 -12.98 11.31
N LYS A 128 16.88 -13.82 10.34
CA LYS A 128 16.43 -15.23 10.27
C LYS A 128 17.57 -16.22 10.55
N CYS A 129 18.69 -15.77 11.12
CA CYS A 129 19.79 -16.67 11.48
C CYS A 129 19.33 -17.72 12.51
N SER A 130 19.75 -18.96 12.29
CA SER A 130 19.52 -20.07 13.21
C SER A 130 20.29 -19.89 14.51
N ASP A 131 21.56 -19.48 14.39
CA ASP A 131 22.38 -19.05 15.52
C ASP A 131 22.49 -17.51 15.54
N LEU A 132 21.93 -16.89 16.58
CA LEU A 132 22.00 -15.45 16.76
C LEU A 132 23.37 -15.00 17.29
N ASN A 133 24.16 -15.89 17.87
CA ASN A 133 25.47 -15.57 18.44
C ASN A 133 26.53 -15.35 17.36
N SER A 134 26.56 -16.20 16.33
CA SER A 134 27.41 -16.05 15.14
C SER A 134 26.78 -15.19 14.02
N CYS A 135 25.68 -14.50 14.29
CA CYS A 135 24.96 -13.71 13.28
C CYS A 135 25.84 -12.63 12.62
N SER A 136 25.88 -12.63 11.28
CA SER A 136 26.62 -11.66 10.45
C SER A 136 25.73 -10.59 9.79
N CYS A 137 24.44 -10.51 10.16
CA CYS A 137 23.54 -9.49 9.62
C CYS A 137 24.04 -8.06 9.85
N VAL A 138 23.69 -7.17 8.93
CA VAL A 138 23.93 -5.72 9.05
C VAL A 138 23.30 -5.20 10.35
N ARG A 139 23.96 -4.23 10.99
CA ARG A 139 23.66 -3.73 12.34
C ARG A 139 22.18 -3.39 12.55
N GLU A 140 21.51 -2.76 11.58
CA GLU A 140 20.11 -2.35 11.72
C GLU A 140 19.15 -3.55 11.72
N LYS A 141 19.54 -4.65 11.08
CA LYS A 141 18.76 -5.89 10.95
C LYS A 141 19.10 -6.93 12.02
N LYS A 142 20.18 -6.72 12.77
CA LYS A 142 20.70 -7.66 13.77
C LYS A 142 19.92 -7.53 15.08
N VAL A 143 19.57 -8.68 15.66
CA VAL A 143 18.90 -8.75 16.97
C VAL A 143 19.89 -8.32 18.07
N PRO A 144 19.52 -7.35 18.93
CA PRO A 144 20.35 -6.96 20.07
C PRO A 144 20.64 -8.15 20.98
N VAL A 145 21.85 -8.21 21.56
CA VAL A 145 22.30 -9.34 22.39
C VAL A 145 21.32 -9.65 23.52
N MET A 146 20.81 -8.61 24.20
CA MET A 146 19.83 -8.75 25.30
C MET A 146 18.52 -9.42 24.89
N GLU A 147 18.12 -9.32 23.61
CA GLU A 147 16.83 -9.84 23.13
C GLU A 147 16.96 -11.21 22.42
N ARG A 148 18.19 -11.75 22.31
CA ARG A 148 18.44 -13.00 21.59
C ARG A 148 17.81 -14.19 22.29
N GLU A 149 18.02 -14.31 23.60
CA GLU A 149 17.46 -15.38 24.41
C GLU A 149 15.93 -15.37 24.33
N PHE A 150 15.33 -14.18 24.51
CA PHE A 150 13.89 -13.99 24.34
C PHE A 150 13.40 -14.43 22.94
N LEU A 151 14.04 -13.98 21.85
CA LEU A 151 13.60 -14.38 20.51
C LEU A 151 13.78 -15.89 20.24
N ILE A 152 14.83 -16.52 20.78
CA ILE A 152 15.06 -17.97 20.67
C ILE A 152 13.95 -18.73 21.41
N ASP A 153 13.64 -18.32 22.65
CA ASP A 153 12.51 -18.86 23.42
C ASP A 153 11.20 -18.72 22.63
N GLN A 154 10.90 -17.52 22.11
CA GLN A 154 9.66 -17.25 21.37
C GLN A 154 9.56 -18.02 20.04
N ARG A 155 10.68 -18.47 19.46
CA ARG A 155 10.70 -19.34 18.28
C ARG A 155 10.54 -20.82 18.62
N THR A 156 10.74 -21.20 19.88
CA THR A 156 10.80 -22.58 20.35
C THR A 156 9.72 -22.86 21.39
N VAL A 157 10.06 -22.77 22.68
CA VAL A 157 9.23 -23.19 23.81
C VAL A 157 8.20 -22.14 24.25
N ARG A 158 8.43 -20.85 23.93
CA ARG A 158 7.52 -19.72 24.15
C ARG A 158 7.11 -19.53 25.61
N GLN A 159 8.06 -19.58 26.54
CA GLN A 159 7.82 -19.44 27.97
C GLN A 159 8.09 -18.02 28.48
N MET A 160 9.00 -17.28 27.84
CA MET A 160 9.36 -15.94 28.28
C MET A 160 8.26 -14.93 27.95
N MET A 161 8.12 -13.93 28.83
CA MET A 161 7.16 -12.83 28.67
C MET A 161 7.87 -11.48 28.64
N ILE A 162 7.36 -10.58 27.81
CA ILE A 162 7.78 -9.19 27.71
C ILE A 162 7.48 -8.49 29.05
N GLY A 163 8.52 -7.92 29.67
CA GLY A 163 8.39 -7.04 30.84
C GLY A 163 8.52 -7.71 32.22
N ASN A 164 8.62 -9.04 32.31
CA ASN A 164 8.67 -9.72 33.61
C ASN A 164 10.09 -10.00 34.16
N ILE A 165 11.16 -9.80 33.37
CA ILE A 165 12.48 -10.36 33.72
C ILE A 165 13.53 -9.31 34.15
N ASP A 166 13.42 -8.02 33.80
CA ASP A 166 14.36 -7.03 34.36
C ASP A 166 13.86 -5.57 34.24
N LEU A 167 13.67 -4.90 35.38
CA LEU A 167 13.34 -3.47 35.48
C LEU A 167 14.44 -2.60 34.84
N LYS A 168 15.71 -3.02 34.94
CA LYS A 168 16.86 -2.28 34.39
C LYS A 168 16.92 -2.41 32.87
N SER A 169 16.79 -3.61 32.30
CA SER A 169 16.71 -3.80 30.85
C SER A 169 15.51 -3.07 30.25
N THR A 170 14.34 -3.10 30.92
CA THR A 170 13.13 -2.40 30.48
C THR A 170 13.34 -0.88 30.44
N ALA A 171 14.02 -0.31 31.45
CA ALA A 171 14.35 1.11 31.48
C ALA A 171 15.38 1.50 30.38
N GLN A 172 16.39 0.66 30.15
CA GLN A 172 17.37 0.87 29.08
C GLN A 172 16.72 0.78 27.69
N ASN A 173 15.81 -0.18 27.48
CA ASN A 173 15.05 -0.35 26.25
C ASN A 173 14.13 0.84 25.97
N LYS A 174 13.40 1.34 26.98
CA LYS A 174 12.61 2.57 26.86
C LYS A 174 13.46 3.76 26.42
N LYS A 175 14.63 3.96 27.04
CA LYS A 175 15.57 5.02 26.64
C LYS A 175 16.05 4.86 25.19
N ARG A 176 16.30 3.62 24.75
CA ARG A 176 16.74 3.32 23.38
C ARG A 176 15.64 3.55 22.33
N ILE A 177 14.39 3.17 22.64
CA ILE A 177 13.22 3.44 21.78
C ILE A 177 13.03 4.95 21.62
N ILE A 178 13.02 5.70 22.73
CA ILE A 178 12.90 7.16 22.73
C ILE A 178 14.01 7.80 21.89
N ARG A 179 15.26 7.32 22.01
CA ARG A 179 16.37 7.84 21.21
C ARG A 179 16.16 7.57 19.71
N LYS A 180 15.74 6.36 19.33
CA LYS A 180 15.47 6.03 17.92
C LYS A 180 14.32 6.84 17.35
N GLU A 181 13.22 7.01 18.09
CA GLU A 181 12.07 7.81 17.67
C GLU A 181 12.47 9.28 17.45
N LYS A 182 13.27 9.85 18.36
CA LYS A 182 13.84 11.20 18.20
C LYS A 182 14.75 11.30 16.99
N GLU A 183 15.60 10.30 16.73
CA GLU A 183 16.47 10.27 15.54
C GLU A 183 15.66 10.16 14.24
N THR A 184 14.57 9.38 14.22
CA THR A 184 13.67 9.30 13.06
C THR A 184 12.89 10.59 12.83
N MET A 185 12.37 11.23 13.90
CA MET A 185 11.70 12.52 13.80
C MET A 185 12.65 13.60 13.26
N LYS A 186 13.89 13.67 13.78
CA LYS A 186 14.90 14.61 13.28
C LYS A 186 15.25 14.37 11.81
N ARG A 187 15.31 13.12 11.35
CA ARG A 187 15.52 12.81 9.93
C ARG A 187 14.34 13.26 9.07
N GLN A 188 13.11 13.01 9.53
CA GLN A 188 11.90 13.47 8.82
C GLN A 188 11.83 15.00 8.76
N GLU A 189 12.12 15.70 9.86
CA GLU A 189 12.21 17.15 9.91
C GLU A 189 13.30 17.69 8.96
N LYS A 190 14.45 17.02 8.88
CA LYS A 190 15.52 17.41 7.95
C LYS A 190 15.11 17.20 6.49
N GLU A 191 14.50 16.06 6.17
CA GLU A 191 13.96 15.78 4.83
C GLU A 191 12.81 16.73 4.45
N GLU A 192 12.04 17.23 5.41
CA GLU A 192 10.99 18.23 5.18
C GLU A 192 11.57 19.64 4.98
N LYS A 193 12.61 20.02 5.73
CA LYS A 193 13.35 21.27 5.53
C LYS A 193 14.09 21.31 4.20
N GLU A 194 14.78 20.22 3.83
CA GLU A 194 15.45 20.09 2.52
C GLU A 194 14.45 20.13 1.35
N LYS A 195 13.18 19.73 1.55
CA LYS A 195 12.12 19.90 0.54
C LYS A 195 11.58 21.33 0.45
N LYS A 196 11.53 22.07 1.57
CA LYS A 196 11.09 23.48 1.60
C LYS A 196 12.16 24.42 1.04
N GLU A 197 13.44 24.16 1.30
CA GLU A 197 14.56 24.97 0.76
C GLU A 197 14.74 24.84 -0.77
N VAL A 198 14.18 23.79 -1.40
CA VAL A 198 14.15 23.62 -2.86
C VAL A 198 12.98 24.38 -3.50
N ASP A 199 11.92 24.68 -2.75
CA ASP A 199 10.75 25.44 -3.23
C ASP A 199 10.97 26.96 -3.11
N ASP A 200 11.68 27.41 -2.07
CA ASP A 200 12.02 28.84 -1.83
C ASP A 200 13.09 29.43 -2.78
N ASN A 201 13.66 28.63 -3.69
CA ASN A 201 14.65 29.09 -4.68
C ASN A 201 14.11 29.18 -6.12
N LEU A 202 12.79 29.17 -6.29
CA LEU A 202 12.15 29.53 -7.55
C LEU A 202 11.44 30.88 -7.38
N ASP A 203 12.19 31.95 -7.63
CA ASP A 203 11.64 33.29 -7.83
C ASP A 203 10.78 33.26 -9.11
N PHE A 204 9.47 33.08 -8.94
CA PHE A 204 8.47 33.27 -9.97
C PHE A 204 7.57 34.44 -9.55
N PRO A 205 7.44 35.48 -10.39
CA PRO A 205 6.58 36.62 -10.11
C PRO A 205 5.13 36.17 -9.90
N HIS A 206 4.58 36.65 -8.79
CA HIS A 206 3.18 36.59 -8.44
C HIS A 206 2.38 37.46 -9.41
N ASP A 207 1.37 36.90 -10.07
CA ASP A 207 0.26 37.69 -10.58
C ASP A 207 -1.05 36.90 -10.41
N THR A 208 -1.85 37.41 -9.49
CA THR A 208 -3.27 37.11 -9.31
C THR A 208 -4.04 38.13 -10.13
N ASP A 209 -4.85 37.68 -11.09
CA ASP A 209 -6.30 37.96 -11.03
C ASP A 209 -7.09 37.11 -12.04
N GLU A 210 -8.31 36.78 -11.64
CA GLU A 210 -9.38 36.31 -12.52
C GLU A 210 -9.79 37.44 -13.49
N THR A 211 -9.92 37.17 -14.79
CA THR A 211 -11.13 37.48 -15.58
C THR A 211 -10.97 37.12 -17.08
N VAL A 212 -11.97 36.37 -17.56
CA VAL A 212 -12.72 36.51 -18.83
C VAL A 212 -11.95 36.66 -20.17
N LEU A 213 -12.15 35.66 -21.05
CA LEU A 213 -11.87 35.69 -22.50
C LEU A 213 -12.52 36.90 -23.20
N PRO A 214 -11.87 37.45 -24.25
CA PRO A 214 -12.33 37.13 -25.61
C PRO A 214 -11.22 36.94 -26.67
N GLN A 215 -11.63 36.37 -27.80
CA GLN A 215 -10.85 35.84 -28.92
C GLN A 215 -10.26 36.90 -29.89
N ILE A 216 -9.00 36.65 -30.35
CA ILE A 216 -8.40 36.86 -31.72
C ILE A 216 -8.16 38.34 -32.16
N PRO A 217 -7.10 38.72 -32.95
CA PRO A 217 -6.25 37.95 -33.89
C PRO A 217 -4.72 38.13 -33.81
N SER A 218 -4.03 37.23 -34.52
CA SER A 218 -2.60 37.23 -34.88
C SER A 218 -1.97 38.58 -35.13
N GLN A 219 -0.78 38.79 -34.56
CA GLN A 219 0.33 39.48 -35.21
C GLN A 219 1.67 38.93 -34.70
N ASN A 220 2.51 38.54 -35.67
CA ASN A 220 3.85 38.01 -35.48
C ASN A 220 4.75 39.05 -34.82
N ASN A 221 5.61 38.63 -33.89
CA ASN A 221 6.98 39.15 -33.80
C ASN A 221 7.90 38.09 -33.17
N THR A 222 8.91 37.74 -33.95
CA THR A 222 9.95 36.76 -33.75
C THR A 222 10.99 37.21 -32.73
N THR A 223 11.22 36.39 -31.71
CA THR A 223 12.55 36.20 -31.12
C THR A 223 12.79 34.69 -31.04
N GLU A 224 13.38 34.16 -32.11
CA GLU A 224 13.75 32.76 -32.25
C GLU A 224 14.90 32.43 -31.30
N THR A 225 14.59 31.98 -30.09
CA THR A 225 15.45 31.00 -29.44
C THR A 225 15.04 29.64 -30.01
N GLU A 226 15.85 29.06 -30.89
CA GLU A 226 15.69 27.69 -31.39
C GLU A 226 15.80 26.69 -30.22
N GLN A 227 14.75 26.59 -29.41
CA GLN A 227 14.59 25.47 -28.49
C GLN A 227 14.20 24.28 -29.37
N THR A 228 15.11 23.32 -29.50
CA THR A 228 14.88 22.02 -30.14
C THR A 228 13.79 21.24 -29.38
N ARG A 229 12.53 21.56 -29.66
CA ARG A 229 11.37 20.86 -29.09
C ARG A 229 11.20 19.53 -29.82
N ILE A 230 11.89 18.51 -29.33
CA ILE A 230 11.71 17.13 -29.81
C ILE A 230 10.26 16.70 -29.53
N ASN A 231 9.51 16.33 -30.58
CA ASN A 231 8.16 15.78 -30.42
C ASN A 231 8.25 14.36 -29.83
N ILE A 232 7.63 14.17 -28.67
CA ILE A 232 7.73 12.95 -27.85
C ILE A 232 6.43 12.14 -27.89
N GLY A 233 5.43 12.57 -28.68
CA GLY A 233 4.09 12.01 -28.67
C GLY A 233 4.06 10.54 -29.02
N THR A 234 4.76 10.14 -30.08
CA THR A 234 4.86 8.74 -30.52
C THR A 234 5.52 7.86 -29.47
N PHE A 235 6.63 8.33 -28.87
CA PHE A 235 7.32 7.62 -27.80
C PHE A 235 6.44 7.46 -26.56
N ALA A 236 5.65 8.47 -26.19
CA ALA A 236 4.73 8.41 -25.07
C ALA A 236 3.53 7.46 -25.34
N ARG A 237 3.04 7.37 -26.58
CA ARG A 237 1.99 6.42 -26.98
C ARG A 237 2.46 4.96 -26.88
N THR A 238 3.65 4.64 -27.41
CA THR A 238 4.22 3.28 -27.32
C THR A 238 4.46 2.89 -25.86
N CYS A 239 5.01 3.82 -25.09
CA CYS A 239 5.13 3.75 -23.64
C CYS A 239 3.84 3.33 -22.91
N ASN A 240 2.70 3.95 -23.25
CA ASN A 240 1.39 3.60 -22.70
C ASN A 240 0.95 2.18 -23.14
N LYS A 241 1.17 1.82 -24.41
CA LYS A 241 0.85 0.50 -24.96
C LYS A 241 1.58 -0.64 -24.26
N TYR A 242 2.85 -0.43 -23.91
CA TYR A 242 3.69 -1.43 -23.23
C TYR A 242 3.69 -1.31 -21.70
N GLY A 243 2.90 -0.40 -21.11
CA GLY A 243 2.79 -0.25 -19.66
C GLY A 243 4.09 0.19 -18.97
N ILE A 244 4.98 0.91 -19.66
CA ILE A 244 6.29 1.30 -19.11
C ILE A 244 6.09 2.41 -18.05
N PRO A 245 6.70 2.33 -16.85
CA PRO A 245 6.62 3.42 -15.88
C PRO A 245 7.37 4.70 -16.35
N ASP A 246 6.99 5.89 -15.84
CA ASP A 246 7.54 7.17 -16.34
C ASP A 246 9.06 7.32 -16.15
N ARG A 247 9.61 6.79 -15.05
CA ARG A 247 11.06 6.83 -14.75
C ARG A 247 11.92 6.02 -15.75
N PRO A 248 11.67 4.71 -15.98
CA PRO A 248 12.40 3.95 -16.99
C PRO A 248 12.17 4.48 -18.40
N ALA A 249 10.97 4.99 -18.72
CA ALA A 249 10.71 5.64 -20.01
C ALA A 249 11.62 6.86 -20.24
N ALA A 250 11.78 7.71 -19.22
CA ALA A 250 12.68 8.87 -19.29
C ALA A 250 14.15 8.47 -19.43
N ALA A 251 14.59 7.42 -18.73
CA ALA A 251 15.95 6.89 -18.85
C ALA A 251 16.23 6.31 -20.24
N LEU A 252 15.31 5.50 -20.78
CA LEU A 252 15.41 4.95 -22.14
C LEU A 252 15.45 6.05 -23.20
N ALA A 253 14.58 7.05 -23.09
CA ALA A 253 14.57 8.17 -24.02
C ALA A 253 15.87 8.98 -23.94
N SER A 254 16.38 9.24 -22.74
CA SER A 254 17.65 9.96 -22.56
C SER A 254 18.85 9.17 -23.09
N ALA A 255 18.84 7.84 -22.97
CA ALA A 255 19.88 6.99 -23.55
C ALA A 255 19.83 7.01 -25.10
N LEU A 256 18.64 6.84 -25.68
CA LEU A 256 18.46 6.92 -27.14
C LEU A 256 18.87 8.27 -27.71
N LEU A 257 18.59 9.38 -27.02
CA LEU A 257 19.03 10.70 -27.47
C LEU A 257 20.55 10.85 -27.48
N LYS A 258 21.25 10.23 -26.51
CA LYS A 258 22.71 10.19 -26.49
C LYS A 258 23.26 9.36 -27.64
N ASP A 259 22.67 8.19 -27.90
CA ASP A 259 23.07 7.30 -29.00
C ASP A 259 22.83 7.95 -30.38
N MET A 260 21.76 8.73 -30.51
CA MET A 260 21.42 9.46 -31.75
C MET A 260 22.29 10.70 -31.99
N GLY A 261 23.24 11.01 -31.10
CA GLY A 261 24.21 12.09 -31.31
C GLY A 261 23.58 13.49 -31.38
N ILE A 262 22.41 13.70 -30.77
CA ILE A 262 21.82 15.03 -30.65
C ILE A 262 22.73 15.83 -29.73
N LYS A 263 23.56 16.67 -30.36
CA LYS A 263 24.68 17.37 -29.75
C LYS A 263 24.22 18.14 -28.51
N GLU A 264 25.04 18.06 -27.48
CA GLU A 264 25.05 19.01 -26.37
C GLU A 264 25.27 20.40 -26.95
N THR A 265 24.20 21.15 -27.15
CA THR A 265 24.32 22.59 -27.36
C THR A 265 24.80 23.15 -26.03
N SER A 266 25.76 24.08 -26.08
CA SER A 266 26.74 24.42 -25.04
C SER A 266 26.21 24.81 -23.65
N GLN A 267 24.89 24.76 -23.41
CA GLN A 267 24.25 25.10 -22.14
C GLN A 267 23.19 24.10 -21.64
N SER A 268 22.85 23.01 -22.37
CA SER A 268 21.97 21.96 -21.82
C SER A 268 22.01 20.69 -22.65
N SER A 269 22.37 19.56 -22.05
CA SER A 269 22.11 18.25 -22.66
C SER A 269 20.60 18.02 -22.76
N PRO A 270 20.08 17.46 -23.86
CA PRO A 270 18.66 17.16 -24.00
C PRO A 270 18.31 15.93 -23.15
N VAL A 271 18.13 16.14 -21.85
CA VAL A 271 17.71 15.08 -20.93
C VAL A 271 16.19 15.02 -20.87
N PHE A 272 15.66 13.80 -21.00
CA PHE A 272 14.27 13.51 -20.71
C PHE A 272 14.10 13.34 -19.20
N ASP A 273 13.33 14.25 -18.60
CA ASP A 273 12.87 14.09 -17.23
C ASP A 273 11.54 13.31 -17.18
N LYS A 274 11.27 12.64 -16.05
CA LYS A 274 10.00 11.94 -15.80
C LYS A 274 8.80 12.86 -16.02
N ASN A 275 8.92 14.15 -15.65
CA ASN A 275 7.80 15.08 -15.76
C ASN A 275 7.54 15.48 -17.21
N LYS A 276 8.55 15.45 -18.10
CA LYS A 276 8.34 15.63 -19.55
C LYS A 276 7.51 14.48 -20.11
N VAL A 277 7.88 13.23 -19.81
CA VAL A 277 7.12 12.03 -20.23
C VAL A 277 5.70 12.05 -19.68
N ARG A 278 5.54 12.39 -18.39
CA ARG A 278 4.24 12.47 -17.73
C ARG A 278 3.32 13.51 -18.38
N ARG A 279 3.84 14.72 -18.69
CA ARG A 279 3.07 15.78 -19.34
C ARG A 279 2.53 15.34 -20.69
N GLU A 280 3.38 14.74 -21.53
CA GLU A 280 2.94 14.24 -22.84
C GLU A 280 1.94 13.10 -22.74
N ARG A 281 2.13 12.16 -21.80
CA ARG A 281 1.14 11.10 -21.55
C ARG A 281 -0.21 11.66 -21.10
N ILE A 282 -0.23 12.70 -20.27
CA ILE A 282 -1.48 13.36 -19.86
C ILE A 282 -2.16 14.02 -21.05
N LYS A 283 -1.41 14.74 -21.91
CA LYS A 283 -1.97 15.34 -23.13
C LYS A 283 -2.59 14.28 -24.04
N ILE A 284 -1.87 13.20 -24.32
CA ILE A 284 -2.34 12.09 -25.15
C ILE A 284 -3.61 11.45 -24.56
N ARG A 285 -3.64 11.20 -23.25
CA ARG A 285 -4.83 10.61 -22.61
C ARG A 285 -6.03 11.56 -22.65
N LYS A 286 -5.81 12.86 -22.47
CA LYS A 286 -6.86 13.88 -22.61
C LYS A 286 -7.38 13.95 -24.04
N GLU A 287 -6.50 13.89 -25.04
CA GLU A 287 -6.87 13.88 -26.46
C GLU A 287 -7.66 12.62 -26.84
N ILE A 288 -7.27 11.45 -26.32
CA ILE A 288 -8.04 10.21 -26.52
C ILE A 288 -9.41 10.34 -25.86
N LEU A 289 -9.46 10.80 -24.61
CA LEU A 289 -10.71 10.97 -23.88
C LEU A 289 -11.65 11.98 -24.56
N SER A 290 -11.12 13.10 -25.09
CA SER A 290 -11.96 14.06 -25.81
C SER A 290 -12.51 13.47 -27.11
N LYS A 291 -11.70 12.72 -27.87
CA LYS A 291 -12.17 12.01 -29.07
C LYS A 291 -13.23 10.97 -28.72
N ASP A 292 -13.00 10.20 -27.66
CA ASP A 292 -13.97 9.23 -27.15
C ASP A 292 -15.27 9.94 -26.73
N LEU A 293 -15.21 11.09 -26.05
CA LEU A 293 -16.41 11.84 -25.63
C LEU A 293 -17.18 12.44 -26.82
N ASP A 294 -16.49 12.89 -27.86
CA ASP A 294 -17.11 13.40 -29.08
C ASP A 294 -17.76 12.27 -29.90
N GLU A 295 -17.14 11.07 -29.93
CA GLU A 295 -17.68 9.87 -30.59
C GLU A 295 -18.75 9.13 -29.75
N THR A 296 -18.70 9.25 -28.41
CA THR A 296 -19.55 8.51 -27.45
C THR A 296 -20.51 9.39 -26.65
N ASN A 297 -20.96 10.51 -27.20
CA ASN A 297 -22.22 11.14 -26.76
C ASN A 297 -23.45 10.19 -26.82
N LEU A 298 -23.24 8.91 -27.19
CA LEU A 298 -24.18 7.82 -27.13
C LEU A 298 -23.84 6.71 -26.10
N LEU A 299 -23.03 6.93 -25.05
CA LEU A 299 -22.92 5.93 -23.98
C LEU A 299 -24.09 6.09 -22.98
N GLN A 300 -25.28 5.62 -23.39
CA GLN A 300 -26.53 5.86 -22.67
C GLN A 300 -26.74 4.96 -21.43
N ALA A 301 -25.99 3.86 -21.27
CA ALA A 301 -25.97 3.08 -20.03
C ALA A 301 -24.84 2.03 -19.99
N LEU A 302 -24.24 1.84 -18.81
CA LEU A 302 -23.47 0.65 -18.43
C LEU A 302 -24.42 -0.31 -17.70
N TYR A 303 -24.82 -1.40 -18.35
CA TYR A 303 -25.69 -2.40 -17.74
C TYR A 303 -24.89 -3.36 -16.85
N PHE A 304 -25.31 -3.50 -15.60
CA PHE A 304 -24.93 -4.61 -14.73
C PHE A 304 -25.99 -5.71 -14.88
N ASP A 305 -25.56 -6.91 -15.26
CA ASP A 305 -26.43 -8.08 -15.35
C ASP A 305 -27.02 -8.43 -13.97
N GLY A 306 -28.35 -8.56 -13.92
CA GLY A 306 -28.99 -9.48 -12.98
C GLY A 306 -30.04 -8.97 -12.00
N ARG A 307 -30.50 -7.71 -12.03
CA ARG A 307 -31.72 -7.28 -11.30
C ARG A 307 -32.46 -6.14 -12.00
N ILE A 308 -33.76 -6.34 -12.24
CA ILE A 308 -34.68 -5.30 -12.72
C ILE A 308 -35.01 -4.39 -11.53
N ASP A 309 -34.10 -3.47 -11.20
CA ASP A 309 -34.41 -2.36 -10.29
C ASP A 309 -34.72 -1.12 -11.14
N LYS A 310 -35.71 -0.33 -10.72
CA LYS A 310 -36.21 0.85 -11.45
C LYS A 310 -35.06 1.81 -11.78
N THR A 311 -34.64 1.82 -13.04
CA THR A 311 -33.59 2.73 -13.53
C THR A 311 -34.16 4.13 -13.69
N TYR A 312 -33.47 5.12 -13.10
CA TYR A 312 -33.76 6.53 -13.32
C TYR A 312 -33.29 6.92 -14.72
N PHE A 313 -34.17 7.56 -15.48
CA PHE A 313 -33.81 8.15 -16.77
C PHE A 313 -33.45 9.62 -16.54
N ILE A 314 -32.39 10.08 -17.18
CA ILE A 314 -32.04 11.50 -17.23
C ILE A 314 -32.53 12.01 -18.57
N GLU A 315 -33.66 12.72 -18.54
CA GLU A 315 -34.14 13.48 -19.69
C GLU A 315 -33.58 14.90 -19.61
N THR A 316 -32.98 15.34 -20.71
CA THR A 316 -32.60 16.75 -20.90
C THR A 316 -33.79 17.47 -21.49
N SER A 317 -34.42 18.33 -20.69
CA SER A 317 -35.40 19.30 -21.17
C SER A 317 -34.71 20.39 -22.00
N GLU A 318 -35.46 21.03 -22.90
CA GLU A 318 -34.97 22.06 -23.86
C GLU A 318 -34.31 23.27 -23.17
N ASP A 319 -34.50 23.44 -21.85
CA ASP A 319 -33.88 24.49 -21.03
C ASP A 319 -32.52 24.10 -20.39
N GLY A 320 -31.95 22.95 -20.76
CA GLY A 320 -30.64 22.50 -20.28
C GLY A 320 -30.58 22.06 -18.81
N LYS A 321 -31.72 22.02 -18.11
CA LYS A 321 -31.81 21.48 -16.74
C LYS A 321 -32.02 19.97 -16.78
N LYS A 322 -31.12 19.25 -16.11
CA LYS A 322 -31.18 17.78 -15.94
C LYS A 322 -32.13 17.45 -14.79
N THR A 323 -33.22 16.76 -15.08
CA THR A 323 -34.14 16.26 -14.06
C THR A 323 -34.13 14.73 -14.06
N SER A 324 -34.03 14.14 -12.87
CA SER A 324 -34.14 12.68 -12.70
C SER A 324 -35.58 12.32 -12.34
N SER A 325 -36.23 11.50 -13.18
CA SER A 325 -37.55 10.93 -12.89
C SER A 325 -37.47 9.40 -12.84
N CYS A 326 -38.36 8.81 -12.04
CA CYS A 326 -38.50 7.36 -11.88
C CYS A 326 -39.87 6.96 -12.46
N PRO A 327 -39.99 5.85 -13.22
CA PRO A 327 -41.28 5.36 -13.68
C PRO A 327 -42.18 4.80 -12.56
#